data_AF-A0A7S1J1N8-F1
#
_entry.id   AF-A0A7S1J1N8-F1
#
_cell.length_a   1.000
_cell.length_b   1.000
_cell.length_c   1.000
_cell.angle_alpha   90.00
_cell.angle_beta   90.00
_cell.angle_gamma   90.00
#
_symmetry.space_group_name_H-M   'P 1'
#
loop_
_entity.id
_entity.type
_entity.pdbx_description
1 polymer ?
#
loop_
_entity_poly.entity_id
_entity_poly.type
_entity_poly.pdbx_seq_one_letter_code
_entity_poly.pdbx_strand_id
1 'polypeptide(L)'
;LEGCRIFALLQRLECLHPMYTWSYPFFRKVFADFAGLDSGDQPQDRSQRLVVHMYREACHGLWPQHWLWLALLLGLSQEEAPCPVQLQYLLAGRLPDPAPADTAGTGSDTAAATGAPVA
;
A
#
# COMPACT_ATOMS: atom_id res chain seq x y z
N LEU A 1 -3.91 -13.22 -8.90
CA LEU A 1 -4.36 -12.11 -8.04
C LEU A 1 -3.64 -10.80 -8.34
N GLU A 2 -2.39 -10.85 -8.81
CA GLU A 2 -1.58 -9.66 -9.09
C GLU A 2 -2.20 -8.69 -10.10
N GLY A 3 -2.74 -9.16 -11.22
CA GLY A 3 -3.46 -8.30 -12.17
C GLY A 3 -4.62 -7.52 -11.52
N CYS A 4 -5.34 -8.14 -10.58
CA CYS A 4 -6.41 -7.45 -9.85
C CYS A 4 -5.87 -6.35 -8.92
N ARG A 5 -4.72 -6.58 -8.27
CA ARG A 5 -4.03 -5.57 -7.45
C ARG A 5 -3.59 -4.39 -8.30
N ILE A 6 -2.96 -4.67 -9.46
CA ILE A 6 -2.54 -3.62 -10.41
C ILE A 6 -3.75 -2.83 -10.89
N PHE A 7 -4.85 -3.49 -11.29
CA PHE A 7 -6.06 -2.78 -11.71
C PHE A 7 -6.62 -1.87 -10.61
N ALA A 8 -6.69 -2.36 -9.37
CA ALA A 8 -7.17 -1.57 -8.23
C ALA A 8 -6.28 -0.34 -7.97
N LEU A 9 -4.96 -0.43 -8.19
CA LEU A 9 -4.06 0.72 -8.09
C LEU A 9 -4.27 1.71 -9.22
N LEU A 10 -4.44 1.23 -10.45
CA LEU A 10 -4.71 2.08 -11.61
C LEU A 10 -6.02 2.86 -11.45
N GLN A 11 -7.06 2.25 -10.84
CA GLN A 11 -8.30 2.96 -10.48
C GLN A 11 -8.04 4.12 -9.52
N ARG A 12 -7.10 3.98 -8.57
CA ARG A 12 -6.80 5.03 -7.59
C ARG A 12 -6.07 6.23 -8.18
N LEU A 13 -5.52 6.12 -9.39
CA LEU A 13 -4.89 7.26 -10.07
C LEU A 13 -5.90 8.36 -10.41
N GLU A 14 -7.19 8.04 -10.51
CA GLU A 14 -8.26 9.04 -10.69
C GLU A 14 -8.27 10.09 -9.57
N CYS A 15 -7.83 9.73 -8.36
CA CYS A 15 -7.68 10.68 -7.26
C CYS A 15 -6.62 11.76 -7.51
N LEU A 16 -5.63 11.49 -8.37
CA LEU A 16 -4.61 12.48 -8.76
C LEU A 16 -5.13 13.40 -9.86
N HIS A 17 -5.87 12.85 -10.83
CA HIS A 17 -6.51 13.63 -11.88
C HIS A 17 -7.70 12.87 -12.50
N PRO A 18 -8.85 13.53 -12.77
CA PRO A 18 -10.03 12.88 -13.36
C PRO A 18 -9.82 12.27 -14.75
N MET A 19 -8.72 12.62 -15.44
CA MET A 19 -8.38 12.04 -16.75
C MET A 19 -7.62 10.71 -16.63
N TYR A 20 -7.13 10.35 -15.45
CA TYR A 20 -6.38 9.10 -15.21
C TYR A 20 -7.31 7.93 -14.95
N THR A 21 -8.34 7.81 -15.77
CA THR A 21 -9.35 6.75 -15.67
C THR A 21 -8.92 5.54 -16.48
N TRP A 22 -8.99 4.36 -15.86
CA TRP A 22 -8.76 3.09 -16.53
C TRP A 22 -10.08 2.34 -16.63
N SER A 23 -10.52 1.97 -17.83
CA SER A 23 -11.69 1.12 -17.96
C SER A 23 -11.30 -0.35 -17.80
N TYR A 24 -12.17 -1.17 -17.19
CA TYR A 24 -11.94 -2.62 -17.10
C TYR A 24 -11.74 -3.29 -18.47
N PRO A 25 -12.52 -2.96 -19.53
CA PRO A 25 -12.29 -3.52 -20.87
C PRO A 25 -10.91 -3.17 -21.44
N PHE A 26 -10.45 -1.93 -21.25
CA PHE A 26 -9.12 -1.50 -21.70
C PHE A 26 -8.02 -2.24 -20.93
N PHE A 27 -8.12 -2.28 -19.60
CA PHE A 27 -7.20 -3.05 -18.75
C PHE A 27 -7.12 -4.51 -19.19
N ARG A 28 -8.27 -5.16 -19.40
CA ARG A 28 -8.34 -6.56 -19.80
C ARG A 28 -7.68 -6.79 -21.16
N LYS A 29 -7.81 -5.85 -22.09
CA LYS A 29 -7.13 -5.91 -23.40
C LYS A 29 -5.61 -5.88 -23.21
N VAL A 30 -5.07 -4.88 -22.51
CA VAL A 30 -3.63 -4.76 -22.24
C VAL A 30 -3.09 -6.00 -21.52
N PHE A 31 -3.83 -6.50 -20.53
CA PHE A 31 -3.45 -7.70 -19.79
C PHE A 31 -3.43 -8.96 -20.69
N ALA A 32 -4.39 -9.09 -21.60
CA ALA A 32 -4.42 -10.21 -22.56
C ALA A 32 -3.30 -10.11 -23.60
N ASP A 33 -2.98 -8.89 -24.07
CA ASP A 33 -1.87 -8.63 -24.98
C ASP A 33 -0.55 -9.06 -24.34
N PHE A 34 -0.31 -8.72 -23.07
CA PHE A 34 0.83 -9.23 -22.30
C PHE A 34 0.83 -10.76 -22.19
N ALA A 35 -0.32 -11.36 -21.83
CA ALA A 35 -0.42 -12.81 -21.67
C ALA A 35 -0.16 -13.58 -22.97
N GLY A 36 -0.50 -13.00 -24.12
CA GLY A 36 -0.22 -13.57 -25.44
C GLY A 36 1.25 -13.47 -25.87
N LEU A 37 2.01 -12.54 -25.29
CA LEU A 37 3.44 -12.35 -25.56
C LEU A 37 4.35 -13.24 -24.68
N ASP A 38 3.79 -13.93 -23.68
CA ASP A 38 4.55 -14.50 -22.58
C ASP A 38 4.44 -16.04 -22.53
N SER A 39 5.16 -16.71 -23.42
CA SER A 39 5.03 -18.15 -23.69
C SER A 39 6.13 -19.05 -23.09
N GLY A 40 6.96 -18.59 -22.15
CA GLY A 40 8.08 -19.42 -21.67
C GLY A 40 8.77 -19.10 -20.34
N ASP A 41 8.36 -18.06 -19.60
CA ASP A 41 9.16 -17.58 -18.45
C ASP A 41 8.76 -18.19 -17.09
N GLN A 42 9.71 -18.13 -16.15
CA GLN A 42 9.48 -18.48 -14.75
C GLN A 42 8.39 -17.58 -14.13
N PRO A 43 7.57 -18.11 -13.21
CA PRO A 43 6.42 -17.38 -12.65
C PRO A 43 6.80 -16.09 -11.92
N GLN A 44 7.99 -16.00 -11.31
CA GLN A 44 8.49 -14.78 -10.69
C GLN A 44 8.87 -13.72 -11.73
N ASP A 45 9.58 -14.09 -12.79
CA ASP A 45 9.94 -13.16 -13.87
C ASP A 45 8.70 -12.61 -14.58
N ARG A 46 7.66 -13.45 -14.72
CA ARG A 46 6.37 -13.07 -15.28
C ARG A 46 5.65 -11.97 -14.48
N SER A 47 5.67 -12.04 -13.15
CA SER A 47 5.05 -11.03 -12.28
C SER A 47 5.70 -9.65 -12.46
N GLN A 48 7.02 -9.59 -12.39
CA GLN A 48 7.78 -8.35 -12.55
C GLN A 48 7.61 -7.76 -13.94
N ARG A 49 7.65 -8.60 -14.98
CA ARG A 49 7.41 -8.17 -16.36
C ARG A 49 6.00 -7.61 -16.56
N LEU A 50 4.99 -8.23 -15.96
CA LEU A 50 3.63 -7.71 -15.98
C LEU A 50 3.57 -6.31 -15.35
N VAL A 51 4.17 -6.11 -14.17
CA VAL A 51 4.20 -4.81 -13.50
C VAL A 51 4.88 -3.76 -14.38
N VAL A 52 6.04 -4.07 -14.95
CA VAL A 52 6.77 -3.16 -15.85
C VAL A 52 5.96 -2.84 -17.10
N HIS A 53 5.29 -3.84 -17.69
CA HIS A 53 4.44 -3.63 -18.87
C HIS A 53 3.26 -2.71 -18.55
N MET A 54 2.55 -2.97 -17.45
CA MET A 54 1.41 -2.15 -17.02
C MET A 54 1.84 -0.73 -16.63
N TYR A 55 3.00 -0.59 -16.00
CA TYR A 55 3.60 0.72 -15.71
C TYR A 55 3.84 1.53 -16.99
N ARG A 56 4.44 0.92 -18.01
CA ARG A 56 4.71 1.60 -19.29
C ARG A 56 3.42 2.06 -19.96
N GLU A 57 2.41 1.19 -20.00
CA GLU A 57 1.10 1.53 -20.58
C GLU A 57 0.40 2.65 -19.81
N ALA A 58 0.47 2.64 -18.48
CA ALA A 58 -0.05 3.74 -17.67
C ALA A 58 0.69 5.06 -17.89
N CYS A 59 2.01 5.04 -18.00
CA CYS A 59 2.79 6.26 -18.21
C CYS A 59 2.45 6.99 -19.51
N HIS A 60 1.98 6.30 -20.56
CA HIS A 60 1.54 6.95 -21.81
C HIS A 60 0.35 7.90 -21.60
N GLY A 61 -0.51 7.63 -20.62
CA GLY A 61 -1.66 8.48 -20.27
C GLY A 61 -1.42 9.45 -19.11
N LEU A 62 -0.25 9.39 -18.47
CA LEU A 62 0.07 10.18 -17.29
C LEU A 62 1.01 11.34 -17.62
N TRP A 63 0.86 12.46 -16.92
CA TRP A 63 1.89 13.50 -16.94
C TRP A 63 3.19 13.00 -16.29
N PRO A 64 4.37 13.44 -16.77
CA PRO A 64 5.67 12.96 -16.28
C PRO A 64 5.86 13.06 -14.77
N GLN A 65 5.32 14.13 -14.15
CA GLN A 65 5.37 14.33 -12.70
C GLN A 65 4.63 13.24 -11.88
N HIS A 66 3.74 12.47 -12.51
CA HIS A 66 2.99 11.38 -11.88
C HIS A 66 3.58 9.99 -12.13
N TRP A 67 4.58 9.87 -13.00
CA TRP A 67 5.24 8.59 -13.28
C TRP A 67 5.92 8.04 -12.03
N LEU A 68 6.60 8.90 -11.27
CA LEU A 68 7.27 8.50 -10.02
C LEU A 68 6.25 8.03 -8.97
N TRP A 69 5.11 8.71 -8.86
CA TRP A 69 4.03 8.32 -7.94
C TRP A 69 3.46 6.95 -8.27
N LEU A 70 3.23 6.68 -9.56
CA LEU A 70 2.80 5.36 -10.01
C LEU A 70 3.86 4.28 -9.70
N ALA A 71 5.14 4.54 -9.99
CA ALA A 71 6.22 3.60 -9.70
C ALA A 71 6.30 3.26 -8.20
N LEU A 72 6.18 4.27 -7.34
CA LEU A 72 6.16 4.11 -5.89
C LEU A 72 4.96 3.27 -5.43
N LEU A 73 3.76 3.59 -5.92
CA LEU A 73 2.53 2.86 -5.57
C LEU A 73 2.58 1.39 -6.01
N LEU A 74 3.11 1.11 -7.21
CA LEU A 74 3.33 -0.24 -7.69
C LEU A 74 4.36 -0.98 -6.83
N GLY A 75 5.49 -0.35 -6.50
CA GLY A 75 6.52 -0.94 -5.64
C GLY A 75 5.98 -1.30 -4.25
N LEU A 76 5.28 -0.38 -3.60
CA LEU A 76 4.65 -0.60 -2.29
C LEU A 76 3.59 -1.71 -2.32
N SER A 77 2.93 -1.91 -3.45
CA SER A 77 1.90 -2.96 -3.59
C SER A 77 2.45 -4.38 -3.74
N GLN A 78 3.75 -4.49 -4.05
CA GLN A 78 4.45 -5.78 -4.17
C GLN A 78 4.98 -6.27 -2.82
N GLU A 79 5.11 -5.39 -1.83
CA GLU A 79 5.46 -5.79 -0.46
C GLU A 79 4.24 -6.40 0.25
N GLU A 80 4.43 -7.56 0.91
CA GLU A 80 3.35 -8.28 1.60
C GLU A 80 2.74 -7.48 2.78
N ALA A 81 3.49 -6.54 3.35
CA ALA A 81 3.00 -5.56 4.32
C ALA A 81 4.06 -4.46 4.49
N PRO A 82 3.95 -3.31 3.78
CA PRO A 82 4.84 -2.19 4.07
C PRO A 82 4.62 -1.79 5.53
N CYS A 83 5.69 -1.77 6.33
CA CYS A 83 5.61 -1.38 7.73
C CYS A 83 4.98 0.02 7.81
N PRO A 84 3.80 0.18 8.46
CA PRO A 84 3.08 1.45 8.45
C PRO A 84 3.91 2.61 9.02
N VAL A 85 4.79 2.30 9.98
CA VAL A 85 5.73 3.24 10.60
C VAL A 85 6.80 3.70 9.59
N GLN A 86 7.36 2.78 8.80
CA GLN A 86 8.35 3.12 7.77
C GLN A 86 7.70 3.93 6.64
N LEU A 87 6.49 3.57 6.24
CA LEU A 87 5.73 4.32 5.24
C LEU A 87 5.40 5.73 5.73
N GLN A 88 4.95 5.88 6.98
CA GLN A 88 4.73 7.20 7.58
C GLN A 88 6.01 8.00 7.69
N TYR A 89 7.13 7.38 8.06
CA TYR A 89 8.42 8.05 8.09
C TYR A 89 8.83 8.55 6.70
N LEU A 90 8.70 7.72 5.67
CA LEU A 90 9.02 8.09 4.27
C LEU A 90 8.11 9.20 3.73
N LEU A 91 6.82 9.16 4.06
CA LEU A 91 5.84 10.12 3.54
C LEU A 91 5.81 11.45 4.32
N ALA A 92 5.97 11.39 5.65
CA ALA A 92 5.85 12.55 6.53
C ALA A 92 7.20 13.13 6.97
N GLY A 93 8.32 12.46 6.67
CA GLY A 93 9.67 12.86 7.08
C GLY A 93 9.91 12.83 8.59
N ARG A 94 9.01 12.21 9.35
CA ARG A 94 9.04 12.13 10.81
C ARG A 94 8.57 10.77 11.27
N LEU A 95 9.21 10.21 12.30
CA LEU A 95 8.69 9.01 12.94
C LEU A 95 7.34 9.36 13.59
N PRO A 96 6.30 8.51 13.48
CA PRO A 96 5.14 8.66 14.33
C PRO A 96 5.57 8.57 15.79
N ASP A 97 5.11 9.50 16.62
CA ASP A 97 5.31 9.39 18.06
C ASP A 97 4.78 8.01 18.50
N PRO A 98 5.57 7.23 19.27
CA PRO A 98 5.06 5.99 19.82
C PRO A 98 3.80 6.34 20.60
N ALA A 99 2.69 5.66 20.29
CA ALA A 99 1.46 5.80 21.08
C ALA A 99 1.84 5.66 22.56
N PRO A 100 1.33 6.52 23.45
CA PRO A 100 1.65 6.42 24.87
C PRO A 100 1.35 4.98 25.28
N ALA A 101 2.38 4.29 25.77
CA ALA A 101 2.23 2.91 26.20
C ALA A 101 1.03 2.84 27.14
N ASP A 102 0.02 2.06 26.75
CA ASP A 102 -1.11 1.76 27.62
C ASP A 102 -0.53 1.39 28.97
N THR A 103 -0.84 2.20 29.96
CA THR A 103 -0.51 1.96 31.35
C THR A 103 -1.44 0.85 31.84
N ALA A 104 -1.30 -0.34 31.27
CA ALA A 104 -2.05 -1.52 31.65
C ALA A 104 -1.39 -2.13 32.88
N GLY A 105 -1.98 -1.84 34.04
CA GLY A 105 -2.15 -2.80 35.11
C GLY A 105 -0.93 -3.08 36.00
N THR A 106 -0.67 -2.20 36.96
CA THR A 106 -0.28 -2.66 38.30
C THR A 106 -1.56 -2.86 39.12
N GLY A 107 -2.18 -4.02 38.93
CA GLY A 107 -3.08 -4.57 39.95
C GLY A 107 -2.26 -5.36 40.95
N SER A 108 -2.33 -5.00 42.23
CA SER A 108 -2.41 -5.97 43.33
C SER A 108 -2.74 -5.26 44.63
N ASP A 109 -3.91 -5.60 45.15
CA ASP A 109 -4.39 -5.34 46.49
C ASP A 109 -3.36 -5.70 47.58
N THR A 110 -3.36 -4.94 48.67
CA THR A 110 -3.39 -5.52 50.02
C THR A 110 -4.22 -4.61 50.93
N ALA A 111 -5.33 -5.17 51.43
CA ALA A 111 -6.16 -4.60 52.48
C ALA A 111 -5.45 -4.69 53.85
N ALA A 112 -5.62 -3.68 54.71
CA ALA A 112 -5.99 -3.85 56.12
C ALA A 112 -6.09 -2.51 56.86
N ALA A 113 -7.30 -2.25 57.38
CA ALA A 113 -7.68 -1.58 58.63
C ALA A 113 -6.67 -0.64 59.32
N THR A 114 -7.12 0.57 59.69
CA THR A 114 -7.41 0.91 61.11
C THR A 114 -7.92 2.35 61.29
N GLY A 115 -9.03 2.46 62.03
CA GLY A 115 -9.20 3.48 63.08
C GLY A 115 -9.60 4.91 62.69
N ALA A 116 -10.91 5.17 62.61
CA ALA A 116 -11.47 6.35 63.29
C ALA A 116 -11.36 6.12 64.82
N PRO A 117 -11.11 7.12 65.70
CA PRO A 117 -12.11 8.17 66.01
C PRO A 117 -11.51 9.55 66.44
N VAL A 118 -12.31 10.62 66.60
CA VAL A 118 -12.70 11.35 67.85
C VAL A 118 -12.58 12.85 67.49
N ALA A 119 -13.42 13.84 67.84
CA ALA A 119 -14.69 14.03 68.55
C ALA A 119 -15.39 15.25 67.92
#